data_AF-A0A438CQZ5-F1
#
_entry.id   AF-A0A438CQZ5-F1
#
_cell.length_a   1.000
_cell.length_b   1.000
_cell.length_c   1.000
_cell.angle_alpha   90.00
_cell.angle_beta   90.00
_cell.angle_gamma   90.00
#
_symmetry.space_group_name_H-M   'P 1'
#
loop_
_entity.id
_entity.type
_entity.pdbx_description
1 polymer ?
#
loop_
_entity_poly.entity_id
_entity_poly.type
_entity_poly.pdbx_seq_one_letter_code
_entity_poly.pdbx_strand_id
1 'polypeptide(L)'
;MMKGKILQTLRLSYDHLPAHLKQCFAYCAIFPKDYEFKKDSLVLLWIAEGFVQQPKGNKRLEEAGGEYFQDLVSRSFFQQSSNDKSCFVMHDLMKDLAQFVSRDICFRLEDMLKDGNPCKVFEKARHSSYIRGKRDVLTKFEAFNGLECLRSFLPLDPMGKTGVSYLANKVPSDLLPKLRCLRFYLSMVIASLNCRIQLAT
;
A
#
# COMPACT_ATOMS: atom_id res chain seq x y z
N MET A 1 -12.65 -20.36 15.79
CA MET A 1 -13.00 -19.61 17.01
C MET A 1 -11.85 -18.77 17.58
N MET A 2 -10.59 -19.26 17.62
CA MET A 2 -9.44 -18.48 18.16
C MET A 2 -9.04 -17.24 17.35
N LYS A 3 -9.02 -17.30 16.00
CA LYS A 3 -8.66 -16.14 15.16
C LYS A 3 -9.52 -14.91 15.42
N GLY A 4 -10.82 -15.09 15.68
CA GLY A 4 -11.74 -13.99 15.97
C GLY A 4 -11.45 -13.28 17.29
N LYS A 5 -11.13 -14.04 18.36
CA LYS A 5 -10.74 -13.45 19.66
C LYS A 5 -9.42 -12.72 19.56
N ILE A 6 -8.43 -13.29 18.87
CA ILE A 6 -7.12 -12.65 18.65
C ILE A 6 -7.29 -11.34 17.87
N LEU A 7 -8.06 -11.36 16.79
CA LEU A 7 -8.31 -10.16 15.98
C LEU A 7 -9.04 -9.06 16.79
N GLN A 8 -9.97 -9.43 17.68
CA GLN A 8 -10.61 -8.47 18.59
C GLN A 8 -9.60 -7.82 19.55
N THR A 9 -8.70 -8.61 20.15
CA THR A 9 -7.64 -8.07 21.01
C THR A 9 -6.72 -7.13 20.25
N LEU A 10 -6.29 -7.51 19.04
CA LEU A 10 -5.43 -6.68 18.20
C LEU A 10 -6.13 -5.40 17.75
N ARG A 11 -7.45 -5.46 17.51
CA ARG A 11 -8.26 -4.29 17.21
C ARG A 11 -8.26 -3.29 18.36
N LEU A 12 -8.31 -3.75 19.62
CA LEU A 12 -8.17 -2.85 20.76
C LEU A 12 -6.82 -2.12 20.71
N SER A 13 -5.72 -2.82 20.43
CA SER A 13 -4.41 -2.16 20.27
C SER A 13 -4.43 -1.09 19.18
N TYR A 14 -5.11 -1.35 18.06
CA TYR A 14 -5.31 -0.36 17.00
C TYR A 14 -6.17 0.81 17.45
N ASP A 15 -7.27 0.57 18.17
CA ASP A 15 -8.18 1.61 18.63
C ASP A 15 -7.51 2.61 19.60
N HIS A 16 -6.46 2.19 20.31
CA HIS A 16 -5.62 3.05 21.16
C HIS A 16 -4.51 3.82 20.40
N LEU A 17 -4.34 3.59 19.10
CA LEU A 17 -3.39 4.38 18.31
C LEU A 17 -3.91 5.81 18.10
N PRO A 18 -3.02 6.82 18.13
CA PRO A 18 -3.31 8.14 17.60
C PRO A 18 -3.81 8.09 16.15
N ALA A 19 -4.66 9.04 15.76
CA ALA A 19 -5.31 9.07 14.45
C ALA A 19 -4.33 9.00 13.27
N HIS A 20 -3.18 9.69 13.37
CA HIS A 20 -2.16 9.68 12.31
C HIS A 20 -1.52 8.29 12.14
N LEU A 21 -1.23 7.58 13.24
CA LEU A 21 -0.70 6.20 13.17
C LEU A 21 -1.73 5.21 12.64
N LYS A 22 -3.01 5.40 12.98
CA LYS A 22 -4.11 4.59 12.45
C LYS A 22 -4.18 4.66 10.92
N GLN A 23 -4.03 5.85 10.34
CA GLN A 23 -4.01 6.06 8.88
C GLN A 23 -2.80 5.39 8.23
N CYS A 24 -1.60 5.64 8.77
CA CYS A 24 -0.36 5.04 8.29
C CYS A 24 -0.40 3.50 8.30
N PHE A 25 -0.88 2.91 9.41
CA PHE A 25 -1.01 1.46 9.53
C PHE A 25 -2.08 0.88 8.59
N ALA A 26 -3.27 1.50 8.52
CA ALA A 26 -4.35 1.04 7.66
C ALA A 26 -3.93 1.04 6.18
N TYR A 27 -3.16 2.03 5.75
CA TYR A 27 -2.61 2.09 4.39
C TYR A 27 -1.76 0.87 4.02
N CYS A 28 -1.00 0.32 4.98
CA CYS A 28 -0.16 -0.85 4.75
C CYS A 28 -0.96 -2.14 4.42
N ALA A 29 -2.29 -2.10 4.49
CA ALA A 29 -3.16 -3.15 3.95
C ALA A 29 -2.97 -3.40 2.44
N ILE A 30 -2.36 -2.47 1.70
CA ILE A 30 -2.02 -2.69 0.30
C ILE A 30 -0.81 -3.63 0.10
N PHE A 31 0.03 -3.90 1.09
CA PHE A 31 1.19 -4.77 0.87
C PHE A 31 0.81 -6.27 0.84
N PRO A 32 1.51 -7.16 0.10
CA PRO A 32 1.29 -8.60 0.20
C PRO A 32 1.56 -9.13 1.61
N LYS A 33 1.14 -10.38 1.88
CA LYS A 33 1.62 -11.09 3.08
C LYS A 33 3.13 -11.29 2.96
N ASP A 34 3.83 -11.22 4.08
CA ASP A 34 5.29 -11.35 4.18
C ASP A 34 6.09 -10.35 3.32
N TYR A 35 5.48 -9.21 2.96
CA TYR A 35 6.18 -8.17 2.21
C TYR A 35 7.21 -7.46 3.10
N GLU A 36 8.46 -7.47 2.66
CA GLU A 36 9.55 -6.73 3.28
C GLU A 36 9.61 -5.31 2.71
N PHE A 37 9.59 -4.31 3.58
CA PHE A 37 9.68 -2.91 3.19
C PHE A 37 10.76 -2.18 3.99
N LYS A 38 11.41 -1.22 3.32
CA LYS A 38 12.33 -0.28 3.96
C LYS A 38 11.57 0.84 4.64
N LYS A 39 12.05 1.27 5.81
CA LYS A 39 11.50 2.39 6.57
C LYS A 39 11.30 3.62 5.68
N ASP A 40 12.37 4.06 5.03
CA ASP A 40 12.36 5.32 4.26
C ASP A 40 11.38 5.27 3.09
N SER A 41 11.29 4.12 2.39
CA SER A 41 10.33 3.92 1.31
C SER A 41 8.89 4.00 1.81
N LEU A 42 8.57 3.40 2.96
CA LEU A 42 7.23 3.47 3.53
C LEU A 42 6.88 4.88 4.01
N VAL A 43 7.83 5.57 4.64
CA VAL A 43 7.66 6.96 5.09
C VAL A 43 7.37 7.87 3.91
N LEU A 44 8.09 7.73 2.79
CA LEU A 44 7.81 8.51 1.57
C LEU A 44 6.41 8.24 1.02
N LEU A 45 5.92 7.00 1.08
CA LEU A 45 4.54 6.69 0.69
C LEU A 45 3.53 7.42 1.60
N TRP A 46 3.73 7.40 2.92
CA TRP A 46 2.84 8.13 3.84
C TRP A 46 2.88 9.65 3.64
N ILE A 47 4.05 10.22 3.33
CA ILE A 47 4.19 11.64 3.02
C ILE A 47 3.41 12.00 1.75
N ALA A 48 3.56 11.19 0.70
CA ALA A 48 2.88 11.45 -0.57
C ALA A 48 1.36 11.23 -0.49
N GLU A 49 0.90 10.35 0.40
CA GLU A 49 -0.51 10.26 0.79
C GLU A 49 -0.98 11.38 1.72
N GLY A 50 -0.07 12.20 2.24
CA GLY A 50 -0.37 13.30 3.15
C GLY A 50 -0.78 12.85 4.55
N PHE A 51 -0.38 11.64 4.95
CA PHE A 51 -0.64 11.11 6.29
C PHE A 51 0.32 11.66 7.35
N VAL A 52 1.48 12.14 6.93
CA VAL A 52 2.45 12.78 7.81
C VAL A 52 2.10 14.26 7.94
N GLN A 53 1.80 14.69 9.16
CA GLN A 53 1.48 16.08 9.46
C GLN A 53 2.73 16.94 9.39
N GLN A 54 2.58 18.19 8.93
CA GLN A 54 3.68 19.14 8.93
C GLN A 54 4.07 19.45 10.37
N PRO A 55 5.32 19.14 10.78
CA PRO A 55 5.75 19.37 12.14
C PRO A 55 5.89 20.87 12.42
N LYS A 56 5.75 21.27 13.69
CA LYS A 56 6.08 22.63 14.12
C LYS A 56 7.59 22.82 14.13
N GLY A 57 8.08 23.95 13.62
CA GLY A 57 9.51 24.30 13.58
C GLY A 57 10.23 23.75 12.33
N ASN A 58 11.55 23.56 12.43
CA ASN A 58 12.43 23.25 11.29
C ASN A 58 12.55 21.75 10.96
N LYS A 59 11.68 20.92 11.51
CA LYS A 59 11.75 19.47 11.33
C LYS A 59 11.23 19.05 9.96
N ARG A 60 11.92 18.10 9.30
CA ARG A 60 11.50 17.59 7.99
C ARG A 60 10.33 16.60 8.10
N LEU A 61 9.57 16.44 7.03
CA LEU A 61 8.46 15.48 6.98
C LEU A 61 8.97 14.03 7.12
N GLU A 62 10.14 13.72 6.56
CA GLU A 62 10.81 12.43 6.65
C GLU A 62 11.17 12.08 8.10
N GLU A 63 11.60 13.07 8.88
CA GLU A 63 11.88 12.89 10.30
C GLU A 63 10.59 12.62 11.09
N ALA A 64 9.52 13.39 10.84
CA ALA A 64 8.22 13.17 11.48
C ALA A 64 7.61 11.81 11.12
N GLY A 65 7.64 11.41 9.84
CA GLY A 65 7.20 10.10 9.40
C GLY A 65 8.08 8.97 9.94
N GLY A 66 9.38 9.23 10.11
CA GLY A 66 10.32 8.29 10.73
C GLY A 66 10.01 7.99 12.20
N GLU A 67 9.48 8.97 12.94
CA GLU A 67 8.97 8.76 14.30
C GLU A 67 7.67 7.96 14.30
N TYR A 68 6.74 8.26 13.39
CA TYR A 68 5.51 7.48 13.25
C TYR A 68 5.80 6.00 12.99
N PHE A 69 6.80 5.74 12.14
CA PHE A 69 7.29 4.41 11.89
C PHE A 69 7.83 3.75 13.16
N GLN A 70 8.66 4.47 13.91
CA GLN A 70 9.28 3.94 15.12
C GLN A 70 8.24 3.64 16.21
N ASP A 71 7.18 4.43 16.30
CA ASP A 71 6.06 4.19 17.21
C ASP A 71 5.26 2.93 16.84
N LEU A 72 5.09 2.66 15.55
CA LEU A 72 4.45 1.42 15.09
C LEU A 72 5.33 0.20 15.36
N VAL A 73 6.66 0.33 15.23
CA VAL A 73 7.63 -0.72 15.59
C VAL A 73 7.62 -0.98 17.11
N SER A 74 7.66 0.06 17.93
CA SER A 74 7.69 -0.08 19.41
C SER A 74 6.43 -0.75 19.96
N ARG A 75 5.30 -0.60 19.25
CA ARG A 75 4.02 -1.27 19.54
C ARG A 75 3.83 -2.62 18.84
N SER A 76 4.89 -3.13 18.19
CA SER A 76 4.91 -4.41 17.47
C SER A 76 3.95 -4.54 16.29
N PHE A 77 3.45 -3.41 15.74
CA PHE A 77 2.67 -3.42 14.49
C PHE A 77 3.55 -3.77 13.29
N PHE A 78 4.83 -3.35 13.35
CA PHE A 78 5.88 -3.79 12.44
C PHE A 78 6.99 -4.48 13.24
N GLN A 79 7.68 -5.40 12.60
CA GLN A 79 8.83 -6.09 13.17
C GLN A 79 10.00 -6.04 12.18
N GLN A 80 11.22 -6.04 12.71
CA GLN A 80 12.41 -6.09 11.86
C GLN A 80 12.47 -7.46 11.16
N SER A 81 12.79 -7.46 9.86
CA SER A 81 12.90 -8.68 9.08
C SER A 81 14.02 -9.59 9.62
N SER A 82 13.78 -10.90 9.57
CA SER A 82 14.79 -11.92 9.87
C SER A 82 15.77 -12.10 8.71
N ASN A 83 15.34 -11.82 7.48
CA ASN A 83 16.11 -12.06 6.27
C ASN A 83 17.05 -10.89 5.96
N ASP A 84 16.56 -9.66 6.15
CA ASP A 84 17.30 -8.43 5.92
C ASP A 84 17.05 -7.45 7.07
N LYS A 85 18.08 -7.19 7.88
CA LYS A 85 17.99 -6.28 9.03
C LYS A 85 17.70 -4.82 8.65
N SER A 86 17.87 -4.44 7.39
CA SER A 86 17.48 -3.12 6.89
C SER A 86 15.99 -3.01 6.53
N CYS A 87 15.28 -4.14 6.50
CA CYS A 87 13.86 -4.23 6.16
C CYS A 87 12.98 -4.57 7.37
N PHE A 88 11.67 -4.32 7.20
CA PHE A 88 10.63 -4.60 8.18
C PHE A 88 9.49 -5.37 7.53
N VAL A 89 8.74 -6.08 8.35
CA VAL A 89 7.57 -6.87 7.95
C VAL A 89 6.36 -6.54 8.81
N MET A 90 5.18 -6.67 8.21
CA MET A 90 3.91 -6.74 8.92
C MET A 90 3.48 -8.21 8.95
N HIS A 91 3.57 -8.84 10.13
CA HIS A 91 3.20 -10.24 10.28
C HIS A 91 1.71 -10.47 10.01
N ASP A 92 1.37 -11.72 9.69
CA ASP A 92 0.03 -12.17 9.30
C ASP A 92 -1.12 -11.64 10.15
N LEU A 93 -0.97 -11.62 11.48
CA LEU A 93 -2.04 -11.12 12.36
C LEU A 93 -2.23 -9.60 12.25
N MET A 94 -1.15 -8.84 12.18
CA MET A 94 -1.21 -7.39 11.94
C MET A 94 -1.70 -7.12 10.52
N LYS A 95 -1.37 -8.00 9.58
CA LYS A 95 -1.84 -7.92 8.21
C LYS A 95 -3.35 -8.13 8.10
N ASP A 96 -3.86 -9.17 8.74
CA ASP A 96 -5.29 -9.46 8.81
C ASP A 96 -6.03 -8.28 9.51
N LEU A 97 -5.42 -7.67 10.53
CA LEU A 97 -5.97 -6.47 11.17
C LEU A 97 -5.99 -5.25 10.23
N ALA A 98 -4.89 -4.98 9.52
CA ALA A 98 -4.82 -3.87 8.57
C ALA A 98 -5.91 -4.02 7.50
N GLN A 99 -6.06 -5.22 6.92
CA GLN A 99 -7.12 -5.53 5.96
C GLN A 99 -8.52 -5.35 6.56
N PHE A 100 -8.73 -5.75 7.82
CA PHE A 100 -10.01 -5.57 8.50
C PHE A 100 -10.39 -4.10 8.67
N VAL A 101 -9.47 -3.26 9.14
CA VAL A 101 -9.75 -1.84 9.42
C VAL A 101 -9.81 -0.98 8.16
N SER A 102 -9.18 -1.42 7.06
CA SER A 102 -9.10 -0.67 5.80
C SER A 102 -9.92 -1.28 4.66
N ARG A 103 -10.77 -2.29 4.93
CA ARG A 103 -11.39 -3.15 3.91
C ARG A 103 -12.09 -2.38 2.78
N ASP A 104 -12.68 -1.23 3.08
CA ASP A 104 -13.47 -0.44 2.15
C ASP A 104 -12.62 0.65 1.45
N ILE A 105 -11.35 0.82 1.86
CA ILE A 105 -10.46 1.92 1.46
C ILE A 105 -9.23 1.40 0.72
N CYS A 106 -8.66 0.28 1.14
CA CYS A 106 -7.44 -0.30 0.60
C CYS A 106 -7.71 -1.71 0.09
N PHE A 107 -7.17 -2.05 -1.09
CA PHE A 107 -7.23 -3.40 -1.63
C PHE A 107 -5.99 -3.75 -2.44
N ARG A 108 -5.80 -5.03 -2.72
CA ARG A 108 -4.79 -5.52 -3.68
C ARG A 108 -5.50 -6.12 -4.87
N LEU A 109 -4.93 -5.93 -6.06
CA LEU A 109 -5.48 -6.54 -7.27
C LEU A 109 -5.59 -8.07 -7.13
N GLU A 110 -4.60 -8.72 -6.51
CA GLU A 110 -4.57 -10.16 -6.32
C GLU A 110 -5.72 -10.67 -5.43
N ASP A 111 -6.26 -9.83 -4.54
CA ASP A 111 -7.40 -10.21 -3.70
C ASP A 111 -8.72 -10.19 -4.49
N MET A 112 -8.85 -9.27 -5.47
CA MET A 112 -10.01 -9.20 -6.37
C MET A 112 -10.11 -10.43 -7.27
N LEU A 113 -8.96 -10.89 -7.78
CA LEU A 113 -8.89 -11.99 -8.74
C LEU A 113 -9.21 -13.35 -8.08
N LYS A 114 -8.98 -13.49 -6.76
CA LYS A 114 -9.24 -14.73 -6.02
C LYS A 114 -10.70 -14.93 -5.65
N ASP A 115 -11.43 -13.85 -5.40
CA ASP A 115 -12.83 -13.91 -4.93
C ASP A 115 -13.83 -14.21 -6.06
N GLY A 116 -13.38 -14.29 -7.33
CA GLY A 116 -14.20 -14.64 -8.50
C GLY A 116 -15.34 -13.65 -8.81
N ASN A 117 -15.48 -12.60 -8.00
CA ASN A 117 -16.52 -11.60 -8.12
C ASN A 117 -15.87 -10.20 -8.11
N PRO A 118 -15.64 -9.60 -9.29
CA PRO A 118 -15.06 -8.25 -9.39
C PRO A 118 -15.96 -7.15 -8.80
N CYS A 119 -17.17 -7.50 -8.35
CA CYS A 119 -18.25 -6.61 -7.94
C CYS A 119 -18.42 -6.43 -6.41
N LYS A 120 -17.42 -6.72 -5.57
CA LYS A 120 -17.40 -6.01 -4.28
C LYS A 120 -17.15 -4.56 -4.60
N VAL A 121 -18.17 -3.74 -4.48
CA VAL A 121 -18.15 -2.35 -4.89
C VAL A 121 -17.19 -1.58 -3.99
N PHE A 122 -15.95 -1.46 -4.43
CA PHE A 122 -14.93 -0.60 -3.81
C PHE A 122 -15.13 0.86 -4.24
N GLU A 123 -16.37 1.35 -4.31
CA GLU A 123 -16.69 2.77 -4.53
C GLU A 123 -15.89 3.69 -3.59
N LYS A 124 -15.63 3.18 -2.38
CA LYS A 124 -14.87 3.86 -1.33
C LYS A 124 -13.37 3.59 -1.36
N ALA A 125 -12.86 2.73 -2.25
CA ALA A 125 -11.44 2.51 -2.34
C ALA A 125 -10.72 3.79 -2.74
N ARG A 126 -9.59 4.00 -2.08
CA ARG A 126 -8.68 5.13 -2.28
C ARG A 126 -7.27 4.64 -2.58
N HIS A 127 -6.91 3.45 -2.12
CA HIS A 127 -5.55 2.97 -2.24
C HIS A 127 -5.51 1.54 -2.74
N SER A 128 -4.57 1.27 -3.64
CA SER A 128 -4.42 -0.06 -4.21
C SER A 128 -2.97 -0.38 -4.52
N SER A 129 -2.69 -1.66 -4.57
CA SER A 129 -1.44 -2.18 -5.11
C SER A 129 -1.70 -3.37 -6.03
N TYR A 130 -0.66 -3.75 -6.75
CA TYR A 130 -0.62 -5.00 -7.49
C TYR A 130 0.82 -5.50 -7.56
N ILE A 131 0.99 -6.82 -7.67
CA ILE A 131 2.28 -7.44 -7.94
C ILE A 131 2.57 -7.24 -9.43
N ARG A 132 3.63 -6.49 -9.74
CA ARG A 132 4.01 -6.22 -11.13
C ARG A 132 4.57 -7.48 -11.78
N GLY A 133 4.19 -7.70 -13.04
CA GLY A 133 4.72 -8.78 -13.87
C GLY A 133 5.86 -8.29 -14.76
N LYS A 134 6.48 -9.22 -15.51
CA LYS A 134 7.40 -8.83 -16.60
C LYS A 134 6.67 -8.04 -17.68
N ARG A 135 5.40 -8.38 -17.95
CA ARG A 135 4.52 -7.69 -18.89
C ARG A 135 3.13 -7.59 -18.27
N ASP A 136 2.72 -6.37 -17.96
CA ASP A 136 1.41 -6.06 -17.42
C ASP A 136 0.52 -5.47 -18.52
N VAL A 137 -0.44 -6.29 -18.99
CA VAL A 137 -1.39 -5.94 -20.05
C VAL A 137 -2.66 -5.31 -19.48
N LEU A 138 -3.42 -4.59 -20.32
CA LEU A 138 -4.62 -3.86 -19.87
C LEU A 138 -5.66 -4.74 -19.16
N THR A 139 -5.88 -5.96 -19.65
CA THR A 139 -6.89 -6.89 -19.10
C THR A 139 -6.66 -7.21 -17.63
N LYS A 140 -5.40 -7.18 -17.17
CA LYS A 140 -5.04 -7.32 -15.76
C LYS A 140 -5.70 -6.24 -14.88
N PHE A 141 -5.96 -5.06 -15.44
CA PHE A 141 -6.44 -3.89 -14.71
C PHE A 141 -7.93 -3.59 -14.96
N GLU A 142 -8.68 -4.50 -15.57
CA GLU A 142 -10.13 -4.32 -15.78
C GLU A 142 -10.89 -4.13 -14.46
N ALA A 143 -10.39 -4.72 -13.37
CA ALA A 143 -10.94 -4.54 -12.02
C ALA A 143 -10.88 -3.09 -11.49
N PHE A 144 -10.11 -2.21 -12.14
CA PHE A 144 -10.03 -0.79 -11.77
C PHE A 144 -11.06 0.09 -12.50
N ASN A 145 -11.81 -0.47 -13.46
CA ASN A 145 -12.89 0.27 -14.11
C ASN A 145 -13.96 0.66 -13.08
N GLY A 146 -14.31 1.95 -13.03
CA GLY A 146 -15.29 2.49 -12.08
C GLY A 146 -14.71 2.91 -10.72
N LEU A 147 -13.40 2.72 -10.47
CA LEU A 147 -12.74 3.19 -9.25
C LEU A 147 -12.33 4.67 -9.34
N GLU A 148 -13.28 5.56 -9.59
CA GLU A 148 -13.02 6.98 -9.85
C GLU A 148 -12.30 7.71 -8.70
N CYS A 149 -12.51 7.23 -7.48
CA CYS A 149 -11.95 7.84 -6.28
C CYS A 149 -10.58 7.29 -5.87
N LEU A 150 -9.99 6.40 -6.67
CA LEU A 150 -8.66 5.85 -6.38
C LEU A 150 -7.62 6.98 -6.41
N ARG A 151 -6.87 7.10 -5.32
CA ARG A 151 -5.80 8.08 -5.12
C ARG A 151 -4.42 7.50 -5.35
N SER A 152 -4.25 6.21 -5.04
CA SER A 152 -2.98 5.50 -5.22
C SER A 152 -3.10 4.16 -5.91
N PHE A 153 -2.09 3.90 -6.73
CA PHE A 153 -1.96 2.71 -7.58
C PHE A 153 -0.49 2.29 -7.57
N LEU A 154 -0.16 1.31 -6.72
CA LEU A 154 1.22 0.95 -6.38
C LEU A 154 1.66 -0.39 -6.99
N PRO A 155 2.51 -0.41 -8.03
CA PRO A 155 3.25 -1.61 -8.41
C PRO A 155 4.19 -2.08 -7.29
N LEU A 156 4.17 -3.38 -7.00
CA LEU A 156 5.03 -4.03 -6.02
C LEU A 156 5.84 -5.15 -6.68
N ASP A 157 7.07 -5.34 -6.21
CA ASP A 157 7.93 -6.48 -6.55
C ASP A 157 8.41 -7.17 -5.27
N PRO A 158 7.55 -7.97 -4.61
CA PRO A 158 7.84 -8.57 -3.31
C PRO A 158 9.11 -9.43 -3.30
N MET A 159 9.47 -9.99 -4.46
CA MET A 159 10.62 -10.87 -4.59
C MET A 159 11.88 -10.13 -5.05
N GLY A 160 11.79 -8.85 -5.47
CA GLY A 160 12.90 -8.10 -6.06
C GLY A 160 13.49 -8.74 -7.33
N LYS A 161 12.79 -9.72 -7.92
CA LYS A 161 13.29 -10.57 -9.02
C LYS A 161 12.76 -10.14 -10.38
N THR A 162 11.83 -9.20 -10.43
CA THR A 162 11.08 -8.91 -11.65
C THR A 162 11.93 -8.14 -12.67
N GLY A 163 12.98 -7.43 -12.23
CA GLY A 163 13.88 -6.70 -13.11
C GLY A 163 13.16 -5.56 -13.86
N VAL A 164 13.44 -5.44 -15.16
CA VAL A 164 12.72 -4.52 -16.06
C VAL A 164 11.34 -5.10 -16.35
N SER A 165 10.30 -4.28 -16.18
CA SER A 165 8.91 -4.66 -16.43
C SER A 165 8.30 -3.74 -17.48
N TYR A 166 7.38 -4.26 -18.26
CA TYR A 166 6.69 -3.52 -19.32
C TYR A 166 5.22 -3.32 -18.96
N LEU A 167 4.76 -2.07 -18.97
CA LEU A 167 3.35 -1.73 -18.83
C LEU A 167 2.80 -1.40 -20.22
N ALA A 168 1.69 -2.03 -20.60
CA ALA A 168 1.05 -1.75 -21.89
C ALA A 168 0.67 -0.26 -21.98
N ASN A 169 0.95 0.39 -23.11
CA ASN A 169 0.63 1.81 -23.34
C ASN A 169 -0.84 2.16 -23.14
N LYS A 170 -1.72 1.17 -23.31
CA LYS A 170 -3.16 1.32 -23.04
C LYS A 170 -3.49 1.57 -21.58
N VAL A 171 -2.64 1.18 -20.62
CA VAL A 171 -2.89 1.45 -19.20
C VAL A 171 -2.85 2.97 -18.92
N PRO A 172 -1.76 3.70 -19.23
CA PRO A 172 -1.76 5.14 -19.06
C PRO A 172 -2.73 5.89 -19.97
N SER A 173 -3.02 5.41 -21.19
CA SER A 173 -3.94 6.12 -22.09
C SER A 173 -5.42 5.86 -21.78
N ASP A 174 -5.80 4.65 -21.35
CA ASP A 174 -7.22 4.25 -21.28
C ASP A 174 -7.71 4.10 -19.84
N LEU A 175 -6.83 3.71 -18.90
CA LEU A 175 -7.20 3.48 -17.50
C LEU A 175 -6.94 4.72 -16.63
N LEU A 176 -5.74 5.28 -16.65
CA LEU A 176 -5.38 6.38 -15.74
C LEU A 176 -6.29 7.61 -15.86
N PRO A 177 -6.75 8.03 -17.07
CA PRO A 177 -7.67 9.16 -17.19
C PRO A 177 -9.03 8.94 -16.52
N LYS A 178 -9.42 7.68 -16.26
CA LYS A 178 -10.66 7.34 -15.55
C LYS A 178 -10.50 7.44 -14.02
N LEU A 179 -9.26 7.43 -13.52
CA LEU A 179 -8.94 7.51 -12.09
C LEU A 179 -8.76 8.98 -11.66
N ARG A 180 -9.88 9.70 -11.58
CA ARG A 180 -9.92 11.16 -11.43
C ARG A 180 -9.22 11.70 -10.18
N CYS A 181 -9.14 10.90 -9.11
CA CYS A 181 -8.53 11.29 -7.85
C CYS A 181 -7.06 10.89 -7.71
N LEU A 182 -6.45 10.30 -8.75
CA LEU A 182 -5.09 9.80 -8.68
C LEU A 182 -4.10 10.95 -8.46
N ARG A 183 -3.25 10.83 -7.43
CA ARG A 183 -2.22 11.84 -7.16
C ARG A 183 -1.01 11.59 -8.07
N PHE A 184 -0.85 12.43 -9.09
CA PHE A 184 0.24 12.31 -10.10
C PHE A 184 1.66 12.28 -9.50
N TYR A 185 1.88 12.97 -8.38
CA TYR A 185 3.16 12.95 -7.67
C TYR A 185 3.50 11.55 -7.13
N LEU A 186 2.50 10.77 -6.72
CA LEU A 186 2.71 9.40 -6.24
C LEU A 186 3.09 8.47 -7.40
N SER A 187 2.48 8.61 -8.58
CA SER A 187 2.85 7.79 -9.75
C SER A 187 4.29 8.04 -10.22
N MET A 188 4.78 9.28 -10.13
CA MET A 188 6.19 9.61 -10.44
C MET A 188 7.14 9.12 -9.35
N VAL A 189 6.81 9.32 -8.08
CA VAL A 189 7.64 8.87 -6.94
C VAL A 189 7.72 7.35 -6.87
N ILE A 190 6.63 6.63 -7.18
CA ILE A 190 6.63 5.16 -7.25
C ILE A 190 7.44 4.65 -8.45
N ALA A 191 7.33 5.31 -9.62
CA ALA A 191 8.18 5.00 -10.77
C ALA A 191 9.67 5.19 -10.42
N SER A 192 10.02 6.22 -9.67
CA SER A 192 11.40 6.50 -9.26
C SER A 192 11.92 5.63 -8.11
N LEU A 193 11.07 5.24 -7.13
CA LEU A 193 11.52 4.51 -5.94
C LEU A 193 11.62 3.00 -6.12
N ASN A 194 10.86 2.39 -7.04
CA ASN A 194 10.78 0.91 -7.11
C ASN A 194 10.64 0.30 -8.52
N CYS A 195 10.60 1.08 -9.60
CA CYS A 195 10.18 0.52 -10.89
C CYS A 195 10.93 1.07 -12.11
N ARG A 196 11.82 0.24 -12.67
CA ARG A 196 12.14 0.29 -14.11
C ARG A 196 10.94 -0.25 -14.92
N ILE A 197 9.78 0.39 -14.79
CA ILE A 197 8.63 0.14 -15.66
C ILE A 197 8.84 0.96 -16.92
N GLN A 198 8.93 0.29 -18.06
CA GLN A 198 8.93 0.92 -19.37
C GLN A 198 7.54 0.80 -19.99
N LEU A 199 7.13 1.84 -20.72
CA LEU A 199 5.95 1.81 -21.56
C LEU A 199 6.28 1.00 -22.81
N ALA A 200 5.51 -0.06 -23.08
CA ALA A 200 5.72 -0.93 -24.23
C ALA A 200 5.21 -0.24 -25.50
N THR A 201 6.11 0.24 -26.36
CA THR A 201 5.82 0.83 -27.69
C THR A 201 4.87 0.00 -28.52
#